data_AF-A0A418PY80-F1
#
_entry.id   AF-A0A418PY80-F1
#
_cell.length_a   1.000
_cell.length_b   1.000
_cell.length_c   1.000
_cell.angle_alpha   90.00
_cell.angle_beta   90.00
_cell.angle_gamma   90.00
#
_symmetry.space_group_name_H-M   'P 1'
#
loop_
_entity.id
_entity.type
_entity.pdbx_description
1 polymer ?
#
loop_
_entity_poly.entity_id
_entity_poly.type
_entity_poly.pdbx_seq_one_letter_code
_entity_poly.pdbx_strand_id
1 'polypeptide(L)'
;MARSFADLRTHLLSGQSPPHAVNGSVSYLSSRPHLEQKAAALIAERDRRAQFFAEELFADPAWDILLDLTLAALQQRRVTVSNLCIGAHVPQTTALRWIKMMADEGLLERQDDRLDARRKFVALAPATLKKMLAYLESIDQKTGCAG
;
A
#
# COMPACT_ATOMS: atom_id res chain seq x y z
N MET A 1 -20.95 -17.27 -0.41
CA MET A 1 -20.88 -15.80 -0.49
C MET A 1 -19.42 -15.40 -0.41
N ALA A 2 -18.86 -14.84 -1.49
CA ALA A 2 -17.48 -14.36 -1.48
C ALA A 2 -17.38 -13.20 -0.50
N ARG A 3 -16.48 -13.28 0.49
CA ARG A 3 -16.12 -12.13 1.31
C ARG A 3 -15.49 -11.10 0.38
N SER A 4 -15.91 -9.84 0.48
CA SER A 4 -15.30 -8.79 -0.34
C SER A 4 -13.80 -8.73 -0.03
N PHE A 5 -12.95 -8.45 -1.02
CA PHE A 5 -11.53 -8.24 -0.77
C PHE A 5 -11.29 -7.11 0.25
N ALA A 6 -12.20 -6.14 0.34
CA ALA A 6 -12.23 -5.11 1.38
C ALA A 6 -12.34 -5.72 2.81
N ASP A 7 -13.16 -6.77 2.97
CA ASP A 7 -13.32 -7.48 4.24
C ASP A 7 -12.06 -8.29 4.56
N LEU A 8 -11.48 -8.96 3.56
CA LEU A 8 -10.24 -9.73 3.71
C LEU A 8 -9.05 -8.82 4.07
N ARG A 9 -8.97 -7.64 3.46
CA ARG A 9 -7.96 -6.62 3.71
C ARG A 9 -8.05 -6.09 5.14
N THR A 10 -9.25 -5.76 5.61
CA THR A 10 -9.45 -5.26 6.99
C THR A 10 -9.02 -6.28 8.04
N HIS A 11 -9.36 -7.55 7.85
CA HIS A 11 -9.02 -8.60 8.81
C HIS A 11 -7.54 -9.02 8.80
N LEU A 12 -6.87 -9.02 7.65
CA LEU A 12 -5.47 -9.47 7.54
C LEU A 12 -4.44 -8.41 7.95
N LEU A 13 -4.84 -7.14 8.01
CA LEU A 13 -4.00 -6.06 8.52
C LEU A 13 -3.89 -6.07 10.06
N SER A 14 -4.69 -6.88 10.77
CA SER A 14 -4.69 -7.00 12.23
C SER A 14 -3.47 -7.72 12.84
N GLY A 15 -2.67 -8.43 12.03
CA GLY A 15 -1.59 -9.32 12.49
C GLY A 15 -0.16 -8.80 12.31
N GLN A 16 0.03 -7.49 12.20
CA GLN A 16 1.32 -6.90 11.81
C GLN A 16 2.28 -6.73 13.00
N SER A 17 3.53 -7.18 12.83
CA SER A 17 4.58 -7.04 13.84
C SER A 17 5.06 -5.58 13.94
N PRO A 18 5.38 -5.10 15.16
CA PRO A 18 5.96 -3.77 15.36
C PRO A 18 7.31 -3.64 14.65
N PRO A 19 7.74 -2.42 14.28
CA PRO A 19 8.99 -2.20 13.59
C PRO A 19 10.20 -2.58 14.48
N HIS A 20 11.05 -3.49 14.01
CA HIS A 20 12.45 -3.51 14.44
C HIS A 20 13.20 -2.48 13.59
N ALA A 21 13.86 -1.52 14.26
CA ALA A 21 14.43 -0.31 13.68
C ALA A 21 15.17 -0.54 12.35
N VAL A 22 14.65 0.05 11.27
CA VAL A 22 15.37 0.28 10.03
C VAL A 22 15.91 1.71 10.08
N ASN A 23 17.23 1.84 10.14
CA ASN A 23 17.94 3.12 10.30
C ASN A 23 17.65 4.09 9.14
N GLY A 24 17.30 5.33 9.48
CA GLY A 24 17.57 6.53 8.66
C GLY A 24 16.41 7.20 7.94
N SER A 25 15.29 6.51 7.67
CA SER A 25 14.20 7.05 6.82
C SER A 25 12.91 7.42 7.56
N VAL A 26 12.84 7.19 8.88
CA VAL A 26 11.60 7.33 9.67
C VAL A 26 11.30 8.76 10.12
N SER A 27 12.28 9.67 10.13
CA SER A 27 12.08 11.02 10.69
C SER A 27 11.17 11.94 9.86
N TYR A 28 10.96 11.68 8.57
CA TYR A 28 10.14 12.53 7.69
C TYR A 28 8.64 12.23 7.74
N LEU A 29 8.27 11.10 8.36
CA LEU A 29 6.89 10.64 8.53
C LEU A 29 6.22 11.20 9.79
N SER A 30 6.77 12.27 10.39
CA SER A 30 6.12 13.03 11.47
C SER A 30 4.64 13.20 11.15
N SER A 31 3.77 12.72 12.06
CA SER A 31 2.38 12.35 11.80
C SER A 31 1.66 13.28 10.80
N ARG A 32 1.33 12.74 9.62
CA ARG A 32 0.56 13.43 8.57
C ARG A 32 -0.84 12.82 8.45
N PRO A 33 -1.73 13.05 9.44
CA PRO A 33 -3.03 12.37 9.50
C PRO A 33 -3.90 12.64 8.27
N HIS A 34 -3.81 13.84 7.68
CA HIS A 34 -4.55 14.16 6.45
C HIS A 34 -4.11 13.31 5.25
N LEU A 35 -2.81 13.00 5.10
CA LEU A 35 -2.33 12.15 4.00
C LEU A 35 -2.71 10.69 4.23
N GLU A 36 -2.70 10.23 5.48
CA GLU A 36 -3.19 8.90 5.83
C GLU A 36 -4.67 8.76 5.46
N GLN A 37 -5.49 9.73 5.87
CA GLN A 37 -6.92 9.78 5.52
C GLN A 37 -7.12 9.84 4.01
N LYS A 38 -6.30 10.62 3.27
CA LYS A 38 -6.38 10.69 1.81
C LYS A 38 -6.05 9.35 1.15
N ALA A 39 -4.97 8.70 1.55
CA ALA A 39 -4.59 7.39 1.03
C ALA A 39 -5.69 6.35 1.32
N ALA A 40 -6.21 6.32 2.54
CA ALA A 40 -7.31 5.45 2.94
C ALA A 40 -8.60 5.72 2.13
N ALA A 41 -8.91 6.99 1.86
CA ALA A 41 -10.07 7.36 1.04
C ALA A 41 -9.94 6.89 -0.41
N LEU A 42 -8.74 6.98 -1.01
CA LEU A 42 -8.49 6.48 -2.38
C LEU A 42 -8.67 4.96 -2.45
N ILE A 43 -8.15 4.23 -1.45
CA ILE A 43 -8.35 2.78 -1.32
C ILE A 43 -9.83 2.45 -1.17
N ALA A 44 -10.54 3.14 -0.27
CA ALA A 44 -11.96 2.91 -0.03
C ALA A 44 -12.83 3.20 -1.26
N GLU A 45 -12.48 4.23 -2.05
CA GLU A 45 -13.19 4.56 -3.29
C GLU A 45 -12.98 3.48 -4.38
N ARG A 46 -11.78 2.90 -4.44
CA ARG A 46 -11.55 1.71 -5.26
C ARG A 46 -12.39 0.53 -4.78
N ASP A 47 -12.35 0.22 -3.49
CA ASP A 47 -13.09 -0.92 -2.92
C ASP A 47 -14.61 -0.76 -3.08
N ARG A 48 -15.10 0.49 -3.07
CA ARG A 48 -16.50 0.82 -3.36
C ARG A 48 -16.88 0.41 -4.78
N ARG A 49 -16.01 0.61 -5.79
CA ARG A 49 -16.29 0.19 -7.18
C ARG A 49 -16.54 -1.32 -7.28
N ALA A 50 -15.80 -2.12 -6.51
CA ALA A 50 -15.96 -3.58 -6.45
C ALA A 50 -17.31 -4.04 -5.85
N GLN A 51 -18.07 -3.15 -5.20
CA GLN A 51 -19.42 -3.46 -4.73
C GLN A 51 -20.47 -3.41 -5.85
N PHE A 52 -20.16 -2.71 -6.94
CA PHE A 52 -21.09 -2.48 -8.06
C PHE A 52 -20.69 -3.24 -9.33
N PHE A 53 -19.40 -3.50 -9.51
CA PHE A 53 -18.85 -4.10 -10.71
C PHE A 53 -17.81 -5.17 -10.39
N ALA A 54 -17.53 -6.04 -11.35
CA ALA A 54 -16.42 -6.99 -11.26
C ALA A 54 -15.10 -6.24 -11.07
N GLU A 55 -14.33 -6.65 -10.06
CA GLU A 55 -13.12 -5.96 -9.62
C GLU A 55 -12.02 -5.95 -10.69
N GLU A 56 -11.97 -6.99 -11.52
CA GLU A 56 -10.98 -7.14 -12.59
C GLU A 56 -11.11 -6.06 -13.67
N LEU A 57 -12.25 -5.37 -13.76
CA LEU A 57 -12.47 -4.26 -14.70
C LEU A 57 -11.74 -2.98 -14.30
N PHE A 58 -11.38 -2.84 -13.02
CA PHE A 58 -10.84 -1.59 -12.46
C PHE A 58 -9.49 -1.78 -11.75
N ALA A 59 -8.89 -2.97 -11.84
CA ALA A 59 -7.62 -3.27 -11.23
C ALA A 59 -6.49 -2.46 -11.89
N ASP A 60 -5.77 -1.69 -11.09
CA ASP A 60 -4.50 -1.07 -11.44
C ASP A 60 -3.44 -1.57 -10.44
N PRO A 61 -2.87 -2.75 -10.66
CA PRO A 61 -2.06 -3.44 -9.65
C PRO A 61 -0.83 -2.63 -9.23
N ALA A 62 -0.25 -1.83 -10.13
CA ALA A 62 0.87 -0.97 -9.77
C ALA A 62 0.42 0.14 -8.83
N TRP A 63 -0.70 0.81 -9.15
CA TRP A 63 -1.26 1.87 -8.32
C TRP A 63 -1.76 1.36 -6.96
N ASP A 64 -2.42 0.21 -6.96
CA ASP A 64 -2.92 -0.45 -5.76
C ASP A 64 -1.78 -0.80 -4.79
N ILE A 65 -0.68 -1.35 -5.31
CA ILE A 65 0.53 -1.62 -4.53
C ILE A 65 1.12 -0.33 -3.94
N LEU A 66 1.19 0.74 -4.74
CA LEU A 66 1.71 2.03 -4.28
C LEU A 66 0.86 2.61 -3.15
N LEU A 67 -0.46 2.59 -3.27
CA LEU A 67 -1.38 3.08 -2.24
C LEU A 67 -1.28 2.25 -0.95
N ASP A 68 -1.23 0.93 -1.06
CA ASP A 68 -1.14 0.02 0.09
C ASP A 68 0.13 0.23 0.90
N LEU A 69 1.26 0.34 0.20
CA LEU A 69 2.55 0.57 0.85
C LEU A 69 2.70 2.00 1.35
N THR A 70 2.07 2.99 0.69
CA THR A 70 2.03 4.38 1.19
C THR A 70 1.26 4.47 2.49
N LEU A 71 0.06 3.86 2.55
CA LEU A 71 -0.75 3.83 3.76
C LEU A 71 -0.02 3.08 4.90
N ALA A 72 0.62 1.95 4.59
CA ALA A 72 1.42 1.23 5.57
C ALA A 72 2.61 2.05 6.10
N ALA A 73 3.31 2.78 5.22
CA ALA A 73 4.40 3.66 5.61
C ALA A 73 3.92 4.79 6.54
N LEU A 74 2.81 5.45 6.20
CA LEU A 74 2.19 6.49 7.03
C LEU A 74 1.77 5.98 8.42
N GLN A 75 1.33 4.72 8.49
CA GLN A 75 0.98 4.04 9.75
C GLN A 75 2.17 3.35 10.44
N GLN A 76 3.39 3.52 9.93
CA GLN A 76 4.62 2.88 10.44
C GLN A 76 4.53 1.35 10.55
N ARG A 77 3.82 0.73 9.61
CA ARG A 77 3.62 -0.72 9.54
C ARG A 77 4.45 -1.37 8.44
N ARG A 78 4.83 -2.63 8.65
CA ARG A 78 5.49 -3.46 7.63
C ARG A 78 4.46 -4.32 6.90
N VAL A 79 4.61 -4.46 5.57
CA VAL A 79 3.72 -5.26 4.74
C VAL A 79 4.46 -6.50 4.23
N THR A 80 3.87 -7.67 4.44
CA THR A 80 4.38 -8.92 3.86
C THR A 80 3.98 -9.01 2.38
N VAL A 81 4.77 -9.72 1.58
CA VAL A 81 4.44 -9.96 0.16
C VAL A 81 3.06 -10.61 0.01
N SER A 82 2.70 -11.56 0.88
CA SER A 82 1.38 -12.21 0.85
C SER A 82 0.24 -11.23 1.09
N ASN A 83 0.35 -10.34 2.08
CA ASN A 83 -0.67 -9.33 2.34
C ASN A 83 -0.76 -8.32 1.19
N LEU A 84 0.38 -7.93 0.61
CA LEU A 84 0.39 -7.03 -0.54
C LEU A 84 -0.28 -7.64 -1.77
N CYS A 85 -0.12 -8.95 -2.00
CA CYS A 85 -0.79 -9.63 -3.12
C CYS A 85 -2.31 -9.55 -3.02
N ILE A 86 -2.85 -9.61 -1.80
CA ILE A 86 -4.30 -9.48 -1.56
C ILE A 86 -4.74 -8.05 -1.86
N GLY A 87 -3.95 -7.05 -1.44
CA GLY A 87 -4.19 -5.64 -1.72
C GLY A 87 -3.96 -5.20 -3.17
N ALA A 88 -3.48 -6.09 -4.06
CA ALA A 88 -3.26 -5.78 -5.47
C ALA A 88 -4.46 -6.11 -6.38
N HIS A 89 -5.51 -6.76 -5.86
CA HIS A 89 -6.78 -7.06 -6.56
C HIS A 89 -6.60 -7.77 -7.92
N VAL A 90 -5.56 -8.60 -7.99
CA VAL A 90 -5.24 -9.45 -9.14
C VAL A 90 -4.84 -10.83 -8.64
N PRO A 91 -4.88 -11.89 -9.48
CA PRO A 91 -4.38 -13.20 -9.10
C PRO A 91 -2.96 -13.13 -8.52
N GLN A 92 -2.68 -13.96 -7.51
CA GLN A 92 -1.42 -13.90 -6.75
C GLN A 92 -0.17 -13.93 -7.64
N THR A 93 -0.14 -14.78 -8.68
CA THR A 93 0.98 -14.86 -9.61
C THR A 93 1.17 -13.57 -10.41
N THR A 94 0.08 -12.90 -10.76
CA THR A 94 0.09 -11.57 -11.39
C THR A 94 0.63 -10.51 -10.45
N ALA A 95 0.19 -10.49 -9.19
CA ALA A 95 0.69 -9.56 -8.17
C ALA A 95 2.20 -9.74 -7.95
N LEU A 96 2.67 -10.99 -7.84
CA LEU A 96 4.11 -11.29 -7.69
C LEU A 96 4.95 -10.80 -8.86
N ARG A 97 4.43 -10.88 -10.10
CA ARG A 97 5.10 -10.34 -11.30
C ARG A 97 5.22 -8.82 -11.22
N TRP A 98 4.17 -8.12 -10.80
CA TRP A 98 4.19 -6.67 -10.60
C TRP A 98 5.15 -6.25 -9.49
N ILE A 99 5.10 -6.91 -8.33
CA ILE A 99 6.02 -6.65 -7.23
C ILE A 99 7.48 -6.88 -7.66
N LYS A 100 7.74 -7.87 -8.53
CA LYS A 100 9.08 -8.08 -9.09
C LYS A 100 9.47 -6.93 -10.02
N MET A 101 8.65 -6.63 -11.03
CA MET A 101 8.91 -5.55 -11.98
C MET A 101 9.16 -4.22 -11.28
N MET A 102 8.27 -3.82 -10.36
CA MET A 102 8.40 -2.54 -9.64
C MET A 102 9.63 -2.50 -8.73
N ALA A 103 10.04 -3.65 -8.15
CA ALA A 103 11.29 -3.73 -7.41
C ALA A 103 12.52 -3.62 -8.33
N ASP A 104 12.49 -4.26 -9.50
CA ASP A 104 13.55 -4.17 -10.51
C ASP A 104 13.70 -2.72 -11.03
N GLU A 105 12.60 -1.97 -11.12
CA GLU A 105 12.59 -0.53 -11.47
C GLU A 105 13.00 0.40 -10.32
N GLY A 106 13.31 -0.15 -9.14
CA GLY A 106 13.71 0.64 -7.96
C GLY A 106 12.55 1.40 -7.30
N LEU A 107 11.30 1.04 -7.59
CA LEU A 107 10.14 1.63 -6.94
C LEU A 107 9.90 1.05 -5.55
N LEU A 108 10.21 -0.24 -5.38
CA LEU A 108 10.01 -1.01 -4.15
C LEU A 108 11.33 -1.58 -3.62
N GLU A 109 11.40 -1.74 -2.30
CA GLU A 109 12.49 -2.44 -1.61
C GLU A 109 11.97 -3.73 -0.98
N ARG A 110 12.63 -4.85 -1.27
CA ARG A 110 12.36 -6.14 -0.61
C ARG A 110 13.23 -6.28 0.62
N GLN A 111 12.62 -6.69 1.72
CA GLN A 111 13.30 -6.88 3.00
C GLN A 111 13.09 -8.30 3.48
N ASP A 112 14.19 -8.99 3.78
CA ASP A 112 14.12 -10.29 4.43
C ASP A 112 13.80 -10.12 5.93
N ASP A 113 12.94 -11.00 6.44
CA ASP A 113 12.75 -11.10 7.88
C ASP A 113 13.93 -11.86 8.49
N ARG A 114 14.65 -11.20 9.40
CA ARG A 114 15.79 -11.78 10.12
C ARG A 114 15.38 -12.91 11.07
N LEU A 115 14.09 -12.96 11.44
CA LEU A 115 13.54 -13.91 12.41
C LEU A 115 12.81 -15.09 11.75
N ASP A 116 12.33 -14.95 10.52
CA ASP A 116 11.66 -16.02 9.77
C ASP A 116 11.90 -15.89 8.25
N ALA A 117 12.79 -16.72 7.70
CA ALA A 117 13.15 -16.69 6.28
C ALA A 117 11.96 -16.91 5.31
N ARG A 118 10.82 -17.42 5.81
CA ARG A 118 9.58 -17.60 5.03
C ARG A 118 8.80 -16.30 4.87
N ARG A 119 9.06 -15.29 5.71
CA ARG A 119 8.40 -13.98 5.64
C ARG A 119 9.25 -13.01 4.84
N LYS A 120 8.71 -12.58 3.70
CA LYS A 120 9.29 -11.51 2.89
C LYS A 120 8.46 -10.25 3.10
N PHE A 121 9.13 -9.18 3.49
CA PHE A 121 8.54 -7.85 3.60
C PHE A 121 8.86 -7.03 2.36
N VAL A 122 8.02 -6.04 2.11
CA VAL A 122 8.17 -5.11 1.00
C VAL A 122 7.75 -3.72 1.46
N ALA A 123 8.49 -2.72 1.00
CA ALA A 123 8.25 -1.32 1.27
C ALA A 123 8.45 -0.49 -0.01
N LEU A 124 7.99 0.75 0.01
CA LEU A 124 8.36 1.72 -1.03
C LEU A 124 9.84 2.09 -0.87
N ALA A 125 10.55 2.21 -2.00
CA ALA A 125 11.83 2.90 -1.98
C ALA A 125 11.64 4.34 -1.48
N PRO A 126 12.61 4.93 -0.77
CA PRO A 126 12.49 6.28 -0.20
C PRO A 126 12.08 7.35 -1.23
N ALA A 127 12.62 7.27 -2.45
CA ALA A 127 12.28 8.17 -3.54
C ALA A 127 10.81 8.02 -4.00
N THR A 128 10.30 6.80 -4.04
CA THR A 128 8.91 6.49 -4.40
C THR A 128 7.95 6.98 -3.34
N LEU A 129 8.27 6.75 -2.05
CA LEU A 129 7.47 7.28 -0.94
C LEU A 129 7.39 8.81 -1.01
N LYS A 130 8.50 9.50 -1.26
CA LYS A 130 8.51 10.96 -1.44
C LYS A 130 7.57 11.42 -2.56
N LYS A 131 7.57 10.71 -3.71
CA LYS A 131 6.67 11.00 -4.83
C LYS A 131 5.20 10.76 -4.46
N MET A 132 4.89 9.67 -3.77
CA MET A 132 3.52 9.36 -3.32
C MET A 132 3.00 10.39 -2.32
N LEU A 133 3.83 10.83 -1.37
CA LEU A 133 3.45 11.88 -0.43
C LEU A 133 3.19 13.21 -1.16
N ALA A 134 4.02 13.57 -2.13
CA ALA A 134 3.80 14.77 -2.94
C ALA A 134 2.52 14.68 -3.80
N TYR A 135 2.22 13.49 -4.34
CA TYR A 135 0.98 13.24 -5.05
C TYR A 135 -0.23 13.44 -4.14
N LEU A 136 -0.25 12.79 -2.96
CA LEU A 136 -1.36 12.90 -2.00
C LEU A 136 -1.58 14.35 -1.57
N GLU A 137 -0.50 15.09 -1.32
CA GLU A 137 -0.54 16.52 -1.02
C GLU A 137 -1.20 17.33 -2.15
N SER A 138 -0.83 17.05 -3.40
CA SER A 138 -1.35 17.77 -4.57
C SER A 138 -2.86 17.58 -4.80
N ILE A 139 -3.42 16.44 -4.40
CA ILE A 139 -4.85 16.15 -4.52
C ILE A 139 -5.63 16.52 -3.25
N ASP A 140 -4.94 16.72 -2.12
CA ASP A 140 -5.56 17.23 -0.91
C ASP A 140 -5.88 18.72 -1.05
N GLN A 141 -4.88 19.51 -1.49
CA GLN A 141 -4.99 20.96 -1.68
C GLN A 141 -6.03 21.35 -2.75
N LYS A 142 -6.21 20.54 -3.79
CA LYS A 142 -7.21 20.79 -4.85
C LYS A 142 -8.65 20.64 -4.39
N THR A 143 -8.89 19.93 -3.29
CA THR A 143 -10.24 19.83 -2.69
C THR A 143 -10.68 21.11 -1.95
N GLY A 144 -9.77 22.04 -1.68
CA GLY A 144 -10.02 23.26 -0.89
C GLY A 144 -10.38 24.53 -1.68
N CYS A 145 -10.38 24.49 -3.02
CA CYS A 145 -10.67 25.67 -3.85
C CYS A 145 -11.99 25.60 -4.64
N ALA A 146 -12.92 24.73 -4.24
CA ALA A 146 -14.31 24.81 -4.69
C ALA A 146 -15.12 25.62 -3.66
N GLY A 147 -15.08 26.95 -3.79
CA GLY A 147 -15.85 27.91 -2.99
C GLY A 147 -15.94 29.24 -3.72
#